data_AF-A0A6S6SHU7-F1
#
_entry.id   AF-A0A6S6SHU7-F1
#
_cell.length_a   1.000
_cell.length_b   1.000
_cell.length_c   1.000
_cell.angle_alpha   90.00
_cell.angle_beta   90.00
_cell.angle_gamma   90.00
#
_symmetry.space_group_name_H-M   'P 1'
#
loop_
_entity.id
_entity.type
_entity.pdbx_description
1 polymer ?
#
loop_
_entity_poly.entity_id
_entity_poly.type
_entity_poly.pdbx_seq_one_letter_code
_entity_poly.pdbx_strand_id
1 'polypeptide(L)'
;MAISDYVEQILSSPVYVFDGIIEKLIGKNVHFAKIELGRHPICIDAVLIESIKSILKDLEEEEGFISRFLYRKFGFEVRKNKRREQLIYLGSELKTQHFKIKNRLYGLYRQKERLTYSILDLGRLTEGFDTKEMFFESESMKNKSKFYVGEIGLQIDELQSLQLSLLMKHDDLSEIEGIYSKLFQRIPRHQDLHEEAHLLLQNSIKS
;
A
#
# COMPACT_ATOMS: atom_id res chain seq x y z
N MET A 1 11.20 -22.13 22.65
CA MET A 1 11.65 -21.16 23.66
C MET A 1 10.64 -20.05 23.69
N ALA A 2 10.02 -19.84 24.84
CA ALA A 2 9.18 -18.67 25.06
C ALA A 2 10.11 -17.44 25.15
N ILE A 3 9.64 -16.28 24.69
CA ILE A 3 10.43 -15.04 24.73
C ILE A 3 10.83 -14.68 26.17
N SER A 4 10.02 -15.06 27.16
CA SER A 4 10.30 -14.92 28.58
C SER A 4 11.49 -15.77 29.08
N ASP A 5 11.92 -16.79 28.34
CA ASP A 5 13.09 -17.61 28.67
C ASP A 5 14.40 -16.81 28.48
N TYR A 6 14.39 -15.77 27.64
CA TYR A 6 15.55 -14.92 27.42
C TYR A 6 15.95 -14.08 28.64
N VAL A 7 15.02 -13.83 29.58
CA VAL A 7 15.26 -12.96 30.75
C VAL A 7 16.43 -13.47 31.59
N GLU A 8 16.46 -14.76 31.89
CA GLU A 8 17.52 -15.36 32.70
C GLU A 8 18.86 -15.32 31.95
N GLN A 9 18.84 -15.58 30.65
CA GLN A 9 20.00 -15.47 29.78
C GLN A 9 20.56 -14.04 29.76
N ILE A 10 19.70 -13.03 29.65
CA ILE A 10 20.08 -11.61 29.61
C ILE A 10 20.69 -11.16 30.94
N LEU A 11 20.08 -11.56 32.07
CA LEU A 11 20.55 -11.15 33.40
C LEU A 11 21.88 -11.82 33.77
N SER A 12 22.07 -13.09 33.41
CA SER A 12 23.29 -13.86 33.70
C SER A 12 24.45 -13.60 32.73
N SER A 13 24.20 -12.94 31.59
CA SER A 13 25.20 -12.74 30.54
C SER A 13 25.73 -11.29 30.45
N PRO A 14 26.85 -11.08 29.74
CA PRO A 14 27.31 -9.74 29.36
C PRO A 14 26.35 -9.04 28.39
N VAL A 15 26.48 -7.71 28.27
CA VAL A 15 25.57 -6.84 27.50
C VAL A 15 25.40 -7.28 26.04
N TYR A 16 26.47 -7.77 25.37
CA TYR A 16 26.37 -8.22 23.97
C TYR A 16 25.36 -9.35 23.74
N VAL A 17 25.00 -10.12 24.78
CA VAL A 17 23.96 -11.17 24.67
C VAL A 17 22.57 -10.55 24.59
N PHE A 18 22.33 -9.45 25.32
CA PHE A 18 21.12 -8.65 25.16
C PHE A 18 21.03 -8.09 23.74
N ASP A 19 22.09 -7.44 23.26
CA ASP A 19 22.13 -6.88 21.91
C ASP A 19 21.83 -7.95 20.85
N GLY A 20 22.42 -9.13 20.99
CA GLY A 20 22.19 -10.26 20.08
C GLY A 20 20.77 -10.83 20.14
N ILE A 21 20.07 -10.72 21.28
CA ILE A 21 18.66 -11.12 21.41
C ILE A 21 17.76 -10.07 20.76
N ILE A 22 18.00 -8.78 21.02
CA ILE A 22 17.26 -7.69 20.38
C ILE A 22 17.41 -7.76 18.86
N GLU A 23 18.64 -7.91 18.35
CA GLU A 23 18.90 -8.04 16.91
C GLU A 23 18.15 -9.22 16.28
N LYS A 24 18.05 -10.36 16.98
CA LYS A 24 17.27 -11.52 16.52
C LYS A 24 15.77 -11.23 16.46
N LEU A 25 15.24 -10.47 17.41
CA LEU A 25 13.81 -10.17 17.52
C LEU A 25 13.37 -9.11 16.50
N ILE A 26 14.21 -8.11 16.21
CA ILE A 26 13.76 -6.92 15.45
C ILE A 26 14.65 -6.54 14.26
N GLY A 27 15.92 -6.93 14.23
CA GLY A 27 16.93 -6.36 13.32
C GLY A 27 16.56 -6.43 11.84
N LYS A 28 16.13 -7.62 11.38
CA LYS A 28 15.67 -7.79 9.98
C LYS A 28 14.44 -6.95 9.64
N ASN A 29 13.51 -6.81 10.58
CA ASN A 29 12.27 -6.06 10.36
C ASN A 29 12.54 -4.56 10.30
N VAL A 30 13.40 -4.04 11.18
CA VAL A 30 13.88 -2.66 11.13
C VAL A 30 14.58 -2.37 9.81
N HIS A 31 15.48 -3.25 9.38
CA HIS A 31 16.21 -3.09 8.12
C HIS A 31 15.26 -3.03 6.92
N PHE A 32 14.29 -3.94 6.83
CA PHE A 32 13.32 -3.95 5.73
C PHE A 32 12.38 -2.74 5.76
N ALA A 33 11.95 -2.28 6.94
CA ALA A 33 11.16 -1.07 7.08
C ALA A 33 11.93 0.17 6.59
N LYS A 34 13.20 0.32 6.98
CA LYS A 34 14.05 1.44 6.53
C LYS A 34 14.26 1.42 5.02
N ILE A 35 14.52 0.25 4.41
CA ILE A 35 14.57 0.11 2.93
C ILE A 35 13.26 0.58 2.29
N GLU A 36 12.13 0.14 2.85
CA GLU A 36 10.81 0.43 2.30
C GLU A 36 10.47 1.93 2.35
N LEU A 37 10.84 2.60 3.45
CA LEU A 37 10.73 4.05 3.61
C LEU A 37 11.64 4.80 2.64
N GLY A 38 12.86 4.32 2.43
CA GLY A 38 13.84 4.92 1.51
C GLY A 38 13.53 4.78 0.02
N ARG A 39 12.62 3.87 -0.39
CA ARG A 39 12.24 3.76 -1.82
C ARG A 39 11.51 5.03 -2.27
N HIS A 40 11.89 5.52 -3.44
CA HIS A 40 11.29 6.70 -4.08
C HIS A 40 9.76 6.60 -4.16
N PRO A 41 9.06 7.75 -4.06
CA PRO A 41 7.62 7.80 -4.26
C PRO A 41 7.27 7.29 -5.65
N ILE A 42 6.11 6.63 -5.77
CA ILE A 42 5.58 6.27 -7.08
C ILE A 42 5.16 7.56 -7.77
N CYS A 43 5.82 7.92 -8.87
CA CYS A 43 5.39 9.05 -9.68
C CYS A 43 4.02 8.73 -10.28
N ILE A 44 3.04 9.56 -9.92
CA ILE A 44 1.72 9.57 -10.56
C ILE A 44 1.93 10.10 -11.98
N ASP A 45 1.45 9.37 -12.97
CA ASP A 45 1.43 9.84 -14.34
C ASP A 45 0.27 10.81 -14.54
N ALA A 46 0.51 12.07 -14.17
CA ALA A 46 -0.48 13.12 -14.28
C ALA A 46 -0.94 13.31 -15.74
N VAL A 47 -0.06 13.10 -16.73
CA VAL A 47 -0.39 13.22 -18.15
C VAL A 47 -1.37 12.14 -18.56
N LEU A 48 -1.12 10.89 -18.18
CA LEU A 48 -2.06 9.79 -18.42
C LEU A 48 -3.42 10.05 -17.78
N ILE A 49 -3.44 10.47 -16.51
CA ILE A 49 -4.68 10.74 -15.78
C ILE A 49 -5.48 11.87 -16.46
N GLU A 50 -4.84 12.99 -16.79
CA GLU A 50 -5.51 14.12 -17.42
C GLU A 50 -5.98 13.77 -18.84
N SER A 51 -5.22 12.97 -19.59
CA SER A 51 -5.63 12.48 -20.91
C SER A 51 -6.90 11.63 -20.83
N ILE A 52 -6.97 10.70 -19.88
CA ILE A 52 -8.16 9.86 -19.66
C ILE A 52 -9.35 10.74 -19.26
N LYS A 53 -9.18 11.66 -18.32
CA LYS A 53 -10.25 12.59 -17.89
C LYS A 53 -10.78 13.43 -19.04
N SER A 54 -9.88 13.97 -19.88
CA SER A 54 -10.26 14.76 -21.04
C SER A 54 -11.11 13.96 -22.03
N ILE A 55 -10.71 12.73 -22.35
CA ILE A 55 -11.47 11.90 -23.30
C ILE A 55 -12.82 11.47 -22.70
N LEU A 56 -12.89 11.19 -21.39
CA LEU A 56 -14.15 10.89 -20.71
C LEU A 56 -15.13 12.07 -20.78
N LYS A 57 -14.64 13.30 -20.53
CA LYS A 57 -15.46 14.52 -20.61
C LYS A 57 -15.97 14.74 -22.04
N ASP A 58 -15.09 14.59 -23.02
CA ASP A 58 -15.43 14.70 -24.44
C ASP A 58 -16.55 13.71 -24.84
N LEU A 59 -16.52 12.48 -24.30
CA LEU A 59 -17.57 11.48 -24.55
C LEU A 59 -18.89 11.83 -23.87
N GLU A 60 -18.87 12.36 -22.64
CA GLU A 60 -20.08 12.83 -21.95
C GLU A 60 -20.77 13.97 -22.72
N GLU A 61 -19.99 14.93 -23.25
CA GLU A 61 -20.51 16.02 -24.07
C GLU A 61 -21.13 15.50 -25.38
N GLU A 62 -20.50 14.49 -26.01
CA GLU A 62 -21.03 13.84 -27.20
C GLU A 62 -22.32 13.07 -26.94
N GLU A 63 -22.58 12.58 -25.73
CA GLU A 63 -23.79 11.82 -25.38
C GLU A 63 -25.02 12.71 -25.06
N GLY A 64 -24.86 14.03 -24.97
CA GLY A 64 -25.94 14.99 -24.70
C GLY A 64 -26.98 15.15 -25.83
N PHE A 65 -28.22 15.53 -25.47
CA PHE A 65 -29.45 15.49 -26.31
C PHE A 65 -29.37 16.08 -27.74
N ILE A 66 -28.47 17.04 -28.00
CA ILE A 66 -28.27 17.68 -29.32
C ILE A 66 -27.53 16.74 -30.30
N SER A 67 -26.75 15.79 -29.79
CA SER A 67 -25.96 14.88 -30.60
C SER A 67 -26.83 13.95 -31.44
N ARG A 68 -28.02 13.56 -30.96
CA ARG A 68 -28.97 12.69 -31.67
C ARG A 68 -29.38 13.19 -33.06
N PHE A 69 -29.44 14.50 -33.26
CA PHE A 69 -29.80 15.08 -34.55
C PHE A 69 -28.59 15.21 -35.49
N LEU A 70 -27.41 15.52 -34.95
CA LEU A 70 -26.16 15.59 -35.73
C LEU A 70 -25.62 14.20 -36.10
N TYR A 71 -25.97 13.17 -35.32
CA TYR A 71 -25.54 11.77 -35.49
C TYR A 71 -25.90 11.19 -36.86
N ARG A 72 -27.13 11.42 -37.33
CA ARG A 72 -27.63 10.79 -38.55
C ARG A 72 -27.04 11.37 -39.83
N LYS A 73 -26.49 12.60 -39.77
CA LYS A 73 -26.04 13.35 -40.95
C LYS A 73 -24.52 13.50 -41.10
N PHE A 74 -23.74 13.40 -40.02
CA PHE A 74 -22.33 13.86 -40.05
C PHE A 74 -21.27 12.84 -39.57
N GLY A 75 -21.63 11.59 -39.26
CA GLY A 75 -20.64 10.53 -38.99
C GLY A 75 -19.92 10.58 -37.63
N PHE A 76 -20.54 11.16 -36.61
CA PHE A 76 -19.97 11.30 -35.26
C PHE A 76 -19.73 9.96 -34.52
N GLU A 77 -20.48 8.89 -34.82
CA GLU A 77 -20.30 7.56 -34.20
C GLU A 77 -18.89 6.98 -34.44
N VAL A 78 -18.29 7.24 -35.61
CA VAL A 78 -16.91 6.82 -35.91
C VAL A 78 -15.89 7.53 -35.03
N ARG A 79 -16.12 8.81 -34.68
CA ARG A 79 -15.23 9.58 -33.78
C ARG A 79 -15.39 9.11 -32.33
N LYS A 80 -16.63 8.88 -31.89
CA LYS A 80 -16.94 8.34 -30.56
C LYS A 80 -16.26 6.98 -30.34
N ASN A 81 -16.35 6.09 -31.34
CA ASN A 81 -15.74 4.77 -31.27
C ASN A 81 -14.20 4.84 -31.18
N LYS A 82 -13.56 5.70 -31.98
CA LYS A 82 -12.10 5.98 -31.87
C LYS A 82 -11.68 6.50 -30.50
N ARG A 83 -12.46 7.41 -29.89
CA ARG A 83 -12.19 7.92 -28.54
C ARG A 83 -12.33 6.82 -27.47
N ARG A 84 -13.31 5.94 -27.60
CA ARG A 84 -13.48 4.77 -26.73
C ARG A 84 -12.34 3.74 -26.91
N GLU A 85 -11.87 3.50 -28.13
CA GLU A 85 -10.67 2.70 -28.40
C GLU A 85 -9.42 3.31 -27.75
N GLN A 86 -9.24 4.63 -27.85
CA GLN A 86 -8.15 5.35 -27.16
C GLN A 86 -8.24 5.20 -25.64
N LEU A 87 -9.43 5.29 -25.05
CA LEU A 87 -9.63 5.04 -23.61
C LEU A 87 -9.26 3.62 -23.20
N ILE A 88 -9.56 2.62 -24.02
CA ILE A 88 -9.17 1.24 -23.74
C ILE A 88 -7.64 1.10 -23.74
N TYR A 89 -6.97 1.70 -24.72
CA TYR A 89 -5.51 1.71 -24.77
C TYR A 89 -4.90 2.38 -23.54
N LEU A 90 -5.31 3.61 -23.22
CA LEU A 90 -4.83 4.32 -22.02
C LEU A 90 -5.21 3.59 -20.72
N GLY A 91 -6.35 2.91 -20.70
CA GLY A 91 -6.77 2.06 -19.59
C GLY A 91 -5.83 0.87 -19.35
N SER A 92 -5.24 0.31 -20.40
CA SER A 92 -4.23 -0.75 -20.27
C SER A 92 -2.95 -0.26 -19.59
N GLU A 93 -2.53 0.98 -19.90
CA GLU A 93 -1.37 1.63 -19.29
C GLU A 93 -1.65 1.99 -17.82
N LEU A 94 -2.82 2.57 -17.57
CA LEU A 94 -3.34 2.84 -16.22
C LEU A 94 -3.34 1.57 -15.36
N LYS A 95 -3.56 0.39 -15.98
CA LYS A 95 -3.75 -0.88 -15.26
C LYS A 95 -2.42 -1.39 -14.75
N THR A 96 -1.40 -1.20 -15.57
CA THR A 96 -0.01 -1.53 -15.21
C THR A 96 0.45 -0.66 -14.05
N GLN A 97 0.15 0.64 -14.08
CA GLN A 97 0.47 1.56 -12.98
C GLN A 97 -0.33 1.23 -11.71
N HIS A 98 -1.63 0.96 -11.83
CA HIS A 98 -2.49 0.56 -10.72
C HIS A 98 -2.02 -0.72 -10.03
N PHE A 99 -1.60 -1.72 -10.82
CA PHE A 99 -1.04 -2.95 -10.29
C PHE A 99 0.26 -2.71 -9.50
N LYS A 100 1.14 -1.82 -9.99
CA LYS A 100 2.36 -1.42 -9.26
C LYS A 100 2.01 -0.77 -7.91
N ILE A 101 1.02 0.11 -7.87
CA ILE A 101 0.55 0.76 -6.63
C ILE A 101 -0.02 -0.29 -5.66
N LYS A 102 -0.87 -1.22 -6.13
CA LYS A 102 -1.41 -2.28 -5.28
C LYS A 102 -0.34 -3.18 -4.66
N ASN A 103 0.65 -3.59 -5.46
CA ASN A 103 1.76 -4.38 -4.94
C ASN A 103 2.58 -3.60 -3.91
N ARG A 104 2.70 -2.28 -4.09
CA ARG A 104 3.37 -1.39 -3.14
C ARG A 104 2.62 -1.30 -1.82
N LEU A 105 1.30 -1.05 -1.86
CA LEU A 105 0.44 -1.03 -0.68
C LEU A 105 0.52 -2.34 0.09
N TYR A 106 0.49 -3.47 -0.62
CA TYR A 106 0.65 -4.79 -0.01
C TYR A 106 2.02 -4.97 0.67
N GLY A 107 3.08 -4.47 0.04
CA GLY A 107 4.42 -4.44 0.62
C GLY A 107 4.47 -3.64 1.92
N LEU A 108 3.91 -2.42 1.92
CA LEU A 108 3.83 -1.55 3.11
C LEU A 108 3.03 -2.20 4.24
N TYR A 109 1.86 -2.78 3.91
CA TYR A 109 1.03 -3.50 4.86
C TYR A 109 1.79 -4.64 5.55
N ARG A 110 2.50 -5.48 4.78
CA ARG A 110 3.33 -6.55 5.33
C ARG A 110 4.45 -6.05 6.25
N GLN A 111 5.11 -4.94 5.90
CA GLN A 111 6.16 -4.39 6.77
C GLN A 111 5.57 -3.84 8.07
N LYS A 112 4.41 -3.17 8.00
CA LYS A 112 3.68 -2.72 9.18
C LYS A 112 3.35 -3.88 10.12
N GLU A 113 2.83 -4.99 9.60
CA GLU A 113 2.53 -6.20 10.40
C GLU A 113 3.79 -6.76 11.07
N ARG A 114 4.90 -6.84 10.34
CA ARG A 114 6.18 -7.31 10.90
C ARG A 114 6.65 -6.45 12.06
N LEU A 115 6.56 -5.13 11.95
CA LEU A 115 6.87 -4.23 13.06
C LEU A 115 5.92 -4.43 14.24
N THR A 116 4.62 -4.65 14.00
CA THR A 116 3.66 -5.00 15.07
C THR A 116 4.10 -6.23 15.84
N TYR A 117 4.50 -7.30 15.14
CA TYR A 117 4.98 -8.51 15.80
C TYR A 117 6.27 -8.28 16.59
N SER A 118 7.22 -7.51 16.05
CA SER A 118 8.43 -7.14 16.79
C SER A 118 8.12 -6.33 18.05
N ILE A 119 7.19 -5.39 17.99
CA ILE A 119 6.73 -4.62 19.17
C ILE A 119 6.09 -5.55 20.20
N LEU A 120 5.22 -6.48 19.77
CA LEU A 120 4.60 -7.46 20.66
C LEU A 120 5.62 -8.38 21.32
N ASP A 121 6.63 -8.83 20.58
CA ASP A 121 7.68 -9.69 21.10
C ASP A 121 8.56 -8.96 22.11
N LEU A 122 8.90 -7.69 21.87
CA LEU A 122 9.58 -6.84 22.86
C LEU A 122 8.70 -6.56 24.09
N GLY A 123 7.39 -6.37 23.90
CA GLY A 123 6.42 -6.24 24.99
C GLY A 123 6.40 -7.48 25.88
N ARG A 124 6.34 -8.68 25.29
CA ARG A 124 6.43 -9.96 26.02
C ARG A 124 7.76 -10.14 26.74
N LEU A 125 8.86 -9.66 26.15
CA LEU A 125 10.16 -9.69 26.82
C LEU A 125 10.15 -8.80 28.07
N THR A 126 9.56 -7.61 27.97
CA THR A 126 9.37 -6.67 29.09
C THR A 126 8.51 -7.29 30.19
N GLU A 127 7.34 -7.84 29.84
CA GLU A 127 6.47 -8.58 30.77
C GLU A 127 7.20 -9.75 31.45
N GLY A 128 8.12 -10.39 30.73
CA GLY A 128 8.99 -11.45 31.26
C GLY A 128 9.92 -10.95 32.36
N PHE A 129 10.46 -9.73 32.24
CA PHE A 129 11.25 -9.10 33.31
C PHE A 129 10.38 -8.79 34.53
N ASP A 130 9.21 -8.19 34.33
CA ASP A 130 8.29 -7.81 35.41
C ASP A 130 7.81 -9.05 36.19
N THR A 131 7.43 -10.11 35.48
CA THR A 131 6.95 -11.36 36.08
C THR A 131 8.05 -12.03 36.92
N LYS A 132 9.31 -11.88 36.52
CA LYS A 132 10.46 -12.48 37.19
C LYS A 132 11.05 -11.59 38.29
N GLU A 133 10.56 -10.36 38.46
CA GLU A 133 11.14 -9.38 39.39
C GLU A 133 11.20 -9.89 40.83
N MET A 134 10.17 -10.62 41.26
CA MET A 134 10.10 -11.19 42.61
C MET A 134 11.21 -12.22 42.90
N PHE A 135 11.87 -12.76 41.87
CA PHE A 135 12.96 -13.74 41.99
C PHE A 135 14.35 -13.09 41.90
N PHE A 136 14.44 -11.76 41.77
CA PHE A 136 15.73 -11.06 41.76
C PHE A 136 16.26 -10.86 43.19
N GLU A 137 17.23 -11.69 43.56
CA GLU A 137 17.79 -11.75 44.92
C GLU A 137 18.69 -10.55 45.27
N SER A 138 19.24 -9.85 44.27
CA SER A 138 20.18 -8.74 44.50
C SER A 138 19.71 -7.41 43.90
N GLU A 139 20.05 -6.31 44.59
CA GLU A 139 19.80 -4.95 44.09
C GLU A 139 20.50 -4.69 42.74
N SER A 140 21.66 -5.30 42.53
CA SER A 140 22.39 -5.26 41.26
C SER A 140 21.56 -5.87 40.12
N MET A 141 20.94 -7.04 40.33
CA MET A 141 20.06 -7.67 39.33
C MET A 141 18.82 -6.82 39.06
N LYS A 142 18.21 -6.24 40.09
CA LYS A 142 17.06 -5.33 39.92
C LYS A 142 17.42 -4.11 39.09
N ASN A 143 18.57 -3.48 39.35
CA ASN A 143 19.05 -2.34 38.57
C ASN A 143 19.37 -2.73 37.12
N LYS A 144 19.99 -3.90 36.91
CA LYS A 144 20.27 -4.44 35.56
C LYS A 144 18.98 -4.73 34.79
N SER A 145 17.96 -5.27 35.46
CA SER A 145 16.63 -5.48 34.89
C SER A 145 15.99 -4.17 34.45
N LYS A 146 15.94 -3.16 35.35
CA LYS A 146 15.39 -1.84 35.05
C LYS A 146 16.09 -1.18 33.87
N PHE A 147 17.41 -1.30 33.79
CA PHE A 147 18.19 -0.82 32.65
C PHE A 147 17.73 -1.46 31.34
N TYR A 148 17.68 -2.79 31.25
CA TYR A 148 17.26 -3.46 30.01
C TYR A 148 15.80 -3.23 29.64
N VAL A 149 14.90 -3.14 30.62
CA VAL A 149 13.50 -2.75 30.36
C VAL A 149 13.43 -1.35 29.74
N GLY A 150 14.23 -0.41 30.24
CA GLY A 150 14.36 0.92 29.64
C GLY A 150 14.85 0.88 28.19
N GLU A 151 15.92 0.11 27.92
CA GLU A 151 16.45 -0.07 26.56
C GLU A 151 15.43 -0.71 25.61
N ILE A 152 14.69 -1.73 26.07
CA ILE A 152 13.60 -2.34 25.30
C ILE A 152 12.51 -1.31 24.99
N GLY A 153 12.16 -0.46 25.96
CA GLY A 153 11.21 0.64 25.77
C GLY A 153 11.64 1.59 24.65
N LEU A 154 12.90 2.01 24.63
CA LEU A 154 13.45 2.85 23.55
C LEU A 154 13.35 2.17 22.17
N GLN A 155 13.61 0.86 22.10
CA GLN A 155 13.46 0.10 20.86
C GLN A 155 11.99 0.01 20.40
N ILE A 156 11.05 -0.17 21.33
CA ILE A 156 9.61 -0.15 21.03
C ILE A 156 9.23 1.22 20.44
N ASP A 157 9.69 2.31 21.04
CA ASP A 157 9.41 3.67 20.56
C ASP A 157 9.97 3.89 19.13
N GLU A 158 11.19 3.43 18.83
CA GLU A 158 11.75 3.49 17.47
C GLU A 158 10.87 2.71 16.47
N LEU A 159 10.46 1.49 16.83
CA LEU A 159 9.61 0.66 15.97
C LEU A 159 8.24 1.30 15.73
N GLN A 160 7.65 1.92 16.74
CA GLN A 160 6.39 2.66 16.61
C GLN A 160 6.53 3.87 15.69
N SER A 161 7.63 4.61 15.79
CA SER A 161 7.95 5.73 14.89
C SER A 161 8.09 5.28 13.43
N LEU A 162 8.77 4.15 13.19
CA LEU A 162 8.85 3.54 11.86
C LEU A 162 7.48 3.09 11.35
N GLN A 163 6.64 2.53 12.24
CA GLN A 163 5.29 2.09 11.89
C GLN A 163 4.40 3.28 11.48
N LEU A 164 4.47 4.41 12.20
CA LEU A 164 3.78 5.64 11.85
C LEU A 164 4.23 6.17 10.48
N SER A 165 5.54 6.19 10.23
CA SER A 165 6.09 6.61 8.94
C SER A 165 5.62 5.73 7.79
N LEU A 166 5.55 4.41 8.01
CA LEU A 166 5.01 3.47 7.01
C LEU A 166 3.50 3.66 6.80
N LEU A 167 2.75 4.00 7.85
CA LEU A 167 1.32 4.28 7.77
C LEU A 167 1.04 5.52 6.92
N MET A 168 1.75 6.62 7.18
CA MET A 168 1.61 7.84 6.37
C MET A 168 1.87 7.56 4.88
N LYS A 169 2.96 6.84 4.58
CA LYS A 169 3.30 6.44 3.21
C LYS A 169 2.24 5.51 2.57
N HIS A 170 1.61 4.67 3.38
CA HIS A 170 0.51 3.81 2.93
C HIS A 170 -0.73 4.64 2.58
N ASP A 171 -1.09 5.60 3.43
CA ASP A 171 -2.28 6.44 3.25
C ASP A 171 -2.14 7.31 1.99
N ASP A 172 -0.97 7.93 1.78
CA ASP A 172 -0.65 8.67 0.55
C ASP A 172 -0.86 7.80 -0.71
N LEU A 173 -0.35 6.57 -0.70
CA LEU A 173 -0.51 5.65 -1.83
C LEU A 173 -1.94 5.12 -1.99
N SER A 174 -2.69 5.00 -0.89
CA SER A 174 -4.08 4.54 -0.92
C SER A 174 -4.99 5.61 -1.53
N GLU A 175 -4.70 6.89 -1.32
CA GLU A 175 -5.42 7.98 -1.98
C GLU A 175 -5.23 7.91 -3.50
N ILE A 176 -3.99 7.69 -3.94
CA ILE A 176 -3.66 7.50 -5.36
C ILE A 176 -4.36 6.28 -5.92
N GLU A 177 -4.32 5.14 -5.21
CA GLU A 177 -5.04 3.92 -5.61
C GLU A 177 -6.53 4.20 -5.84
N GLY A 178 -7.15 4.98 -4.97
CA GLY A 178 -8.54 5.38 -5.08
C GLY A 178 -8.85 6.19 -6.34
N ILE A 179 -7.93 7.07 -6.76
CA ILE A 179 -8.04 7.82 -8.03
C ILE A 179 -8.02 6.86 -9.22
N TYR A 180 -7.05 5.94 -9.25
CA TYR A 180 -6.90 4.95 -10.32
C TYR A 180 -8.13 4.04 -10.40
N SER A 181 -8.61 3.53 -9.25
CA SER A 181 -9.81 2.69 -9.15
C SER A 181 -11.07 3.38 -9.69
N LYS A 182 -11.26 4.67 -9.38
CA LYS A 182 -12.41 5.45 -9.90
C LYS A 182 -12.32 5.66 -11.41
N LEU A 183 -11.13 5.96 -11.94
CA LEU A 183 -10.92 6.09 -13.39
C LEU A 183 -11.20 4.78 -14.11
N PHE A 184 -10.74 3.64 -13.55
CA PHE A 184 -10.98 2.32 -14.12
C PHE A 184 -12.45 1.98 -14.32
N GLN A 185 -13.31 2.36 -13.38
CA GLN A 185 -14.75 2.10 -13.45
C GLN A 185 -15.43 2.85 -14.60
N ARG A 186 -14.80 3.91 -15.13
CA ARG A 186 -15.34 4.76 -16.19
C ARG A 186 -14.84 4.39 -17.59
N ILE A 187 -13.81 3.55 -17.69
CA ILE A 187 -13.24 3.15 -18.98
C ILE A 187 -14.12 2.04 -19.61
N PRO A 188 -14.60 2.21 -20.85
CA PRO A 188 -15.39 1.20 -21.54
C PRO A 188 -14.58 -0.08 -21.79
N ARG A 189 -15.26 -1.22 -21.89
CA ARG A 189 -14.63 -2.52 -22.17
C ARG A 189 -14.68 -2.84 -23.66
N HIS A 190 -13.79 -3.73 -24.12
CA HIS A 190 -13.81 -4.21 -25.50
C HIS A 190 -15.15 -4.86 -25.90
N GLN A 191 -15.84 -5.51 -24.97
CA GLN A 191 -17.15 -6.12 -25.22
C GLN A 191 -18.20 -5.07 -25.59
N ASP A 192 -18.19 -3.93 -24.90
CA ASP A 192 -19.13 -2.82 -25.13
C ASP A 192 -18.98 -2.24 -26.55
N LEU A 193 -17.75 -2.22 -27.10
CA LEU A 193 -17.49 -1.77 -28.47
C LEU A 193 -18.00 -2.75 -29.54
N HIS A 194 -17.90 -4.06 -29.29
CA HIS A 194 -18.34 -5.08 -30.24
C HIS A 194 -19.86 -5.19 -30.33
N GLU A 195 -20.57 -5.03 -29.20
CA GLU A 195 -22.03 -5.00 -29.18
C GLU A 195 -22.59 -3.80 -29.95
N GLU A 196 -21.99 -2.61 -29.77
CA GLU A 196 -22.37 -1.43 -30.55
C GLU A 196 -22.05 -1.56 -32.04
N ALA A 197 -20.87 -2.08 -32.41
CA ALA A 197 -20.52 -2.30 -33.81
C ALA A 197 -21.53 -3.24 -34.51
N HIS A 198 -21.98 -4.28 -33.82
CA HIS A 198 -23.03 -5.18 -34.31
C HIS A 198 -24.38 -4.46 -34.47
N LEU A 199 -24.77 -3.63 -33.50
CA LEU A 199 -26.02 -2.85 -33.58
C LEU A 199 -26.01 -1.84 -34.73
N LEU A 200 -24.87 -1.18 -34.97
CA LEU A 200 -24.71 -0.23 -36.08
C LEU A 200 -24.81 -0.91 -37.45
N LEU A 201 -24.15 -2.07 -37.61
CA LEU A 201 -24.24 -2.87 -38.84
C LEU A 201 -25.67 -3.36 -39.11
N GLN A 202 -26.40 -3.80 -38.07
CA GLN A 202 -27.79 -4.22 -38.22
C GLN A 202 -28.72 -3.06 -38.63
N ASN A 203 -28.44 -1.85 -38.14
CA ASN A 203 -29.24 -0.66 -38.46
C ASN A 203 -28.93 -0.10 -39.85
N SER A 204 -27.70 -0.21 -40.34
CA SER A 204 -27.33 0.24 -41.70
C SER A 204 -27.86 -0.67 -42.81
N ILE A 205 -28.15 -1.94 -42.50
CA ILE A 205 -28.75 -2.90 -43.45
C ILE A 205 -30.27 -2.68 -43.58
N LYS A 206 -30.90 -2.04 -42.59
CA LYS A 206 -32.35 -1.77 -42.53
C LYS A 206 -32.77 -0.40 -43.07
N SER A 207 -31.81 0.47 -43.38
CA SER A 207 -32.01 1.82 -43.95
C SER A 207 -31.77 1.83 -45.45
#